data_AF-A0A833FSX7-F1
#
_entry.id   AF-A0A833FSX7-F1
#
_cell.length_a   1.000
_cell.length_b   1.000
_cell.length_c   1.000
_cell.angle_alpha   90.00
_cell.angle_beta   90.00
_cell.angle_gamma   90.00
#
_symmetry.space_group_name_H-M   'P 1'
#
loop_
_entity.id
_entity.type
_entity.pdbx_description
1 polymer ?
#
loop_
_entity_poly.entity_id
_entity_poly.type
_entity_poly.pdbx_seq_one_letter_code
_entity_poly.pdbx_strand_id
1 'polypeptide(L)'
;MPYYNLEQPLYYDSFTPQSVALLKRFRNISSVSGLALESLTDEVMEMIVQLGNVCELSLTRGSLTRQGLAQLAHLSPKLLALEFCYAEPADATVEDYKSSIGSLTNLKSFRFIRKTSPYNAGETT
;
A
#
# COMPACT_ATOMS: atom_id res chain seq x y z
N MET A 1 -10.32 33.59 25.08
CA MET A 1 -9.57 33.44 23.81
C MET A 1 -8.87 32.09 23.87
N PRO A 2 -9.40 31.02 23.24
CA PRO A 2 -8.68 29.76 23.23
C PRO A 2 -7.52 29.87 22.23
N TYR A 3 -6.32 29.51 22.68
CA TYR A 3 -5.13 29.35 21.86
C TYR A 3 -5.35 28.16 20.92
N TYR A 4 -5.47 28.42 19.62
CA TYR A 4 -5.38 27.36 18.62
C TYR A 4 -3.91 26.97 18.49
N ASN A 5 -3.58 25.78 18.99
CA ASN A 5 -2.28 25.14 18.80
C ASN A 5 -2.11 24.85 17.30
N LEU A 6 -1.09 25.45 16.67
CA LEU A 6 -0.72 25.24 15.26
C LEU A 6 0.08 23.94 15.03
N GLU A 7 -0.06 22.97 15.94
CA GLU A 7 0.43 21.60 15.76
C GLU A 7 -0.62 20.78 14.98
N GLN A 8 -1.19 21.32 13.90
CA GLN A 8 -1.88 20.46 12.95
C GLN A 8 -0.78 19.78 12.14
N PRO A 9 -0.55 18.46 12.30
CA PRO A 9 0.35 17.76 11.40
C PRO A 9 -0.18 18.01 10.00
N LEU A 10 0.66 18.58 9.13
CA LEU A 10 0.39 18.65 7.70
C LEU A 10 0.23 17.19 7.27
N TYR A 11 -1.01 16.74 7.17
CA TYR A 11 -1.37 15.42 6.71
C TYR A 11 -0.82 15.29 5.29
N TYR A 12 0.27 14.54 5.14
CA TYR A 12 1.01 14.44 3.88
C TYR A 12 0.30 13.57 2.83
N ASP A 13 -0.93 13.12 3.07
CA ASP A 13 -1.71 12.35 2.10
C ASP A 13 -3.04 13.02 1.80
N SER A 14 -3.09 13.73 0.68
CA SER A 14 -4.34 14.24 0.10
C SER A 14 -5.16 13.15 -0.59
N PHE A 15 -4.72 11.89 -0.54
CA PHE A 15 -5.46 10.76 -1.10
C PHE A 15 -6.45 10.23 -0.06
N THR A 16 -7.74 10.37 -0.33
CA THR A 16 -8.81 9.75 0.45
C THR A 16 -9.43 8.61 -0.35
N PRO A 17 -10.21 7.70 0.28
CA PRO A 17 -10.96 6.68 -0.47
C PRO A 17 -11.82 7.30 -1.60
N GLN A 18 -12.40 8.47 -1.35
CA GLN A 18 -13.18 9.20 -2.35
C GLN A 18 -12.33 9.70 -3.52
N SER A 19 -11.09 10.18 -3.28
CA SER A 19 -10.22 10.62 -4.37
C SER A 19 -9.66 9.43 -5.17
N VAL A 20 -9.42 8.28 -4.52
CA VAL A 20 -9.04 7.03 -5.20
C VAL A 20 -10.19 6.51 -6.05
N ALA A 21 -11.44 6.63 -5.62
CA ALA A 21 -12.61 6.24 -6.42
C ALA A 21 -12.68 6.98 -7.77
N LEU A 22 -12.18 8.22 -7.84
CA LEU A 22 -12.11 8.97 -9.10
C LEU A 22 -11.14 8.34 -10.11
N LEU A 23 -10.18 7.52 -9.67
CA LEU A 23 -9.23 6.82 -10.54
C LEU A 23 -9.95 5.88 -11.53
N LYS A 24 -11.13 5.35 -11.16
CA LYS A 24 -11.95 4.51 -12.04
C LYS A 24 -12.36 5.20 -13.34
N ARG A 25 -12.32 6.54 -13.40
CA ARG A 25 -12.60 7.32 -14.62
C ARG A 25 -11.49 7.18 -15.67
N PHE A 26 -10.27 6.84 -15.26
CA PHE A 26 -9.14 6.66 -16.16
C PHE A 26 -9.05 5.18 -16.55
N ARG A 27 -9.48 4.87 -17.77
CA ARG A 27 -9.59 3.47 -18.24
C ARG A 27 -8.26 2.75 -18.44
N ASN A 28 -7.16 3.49 -18.50
CA ASN A 28 -5.85 2.97 -18.89
C ASN A 28 -4.79 3.15 -17.81
N ILE A 29 -5.18 3.21 -16.52
CA ILE A 29 -4.20 3.23 -15.44
C ILE A 29 -3.46 1.88 -15.41
N SER A 30 -2.17 1.94 -15.72
CA SER A 30 -1.27 0.78 -15.67
C SER A 30 -0.28 0.83 -14.50
N SER A 31 -0.09 1.99 -13.88
CA SER A 31 0.84 2.17 -12.76
C SER A 31 0.18 3.01 -11.68
N VAL A 32 0.21 2.52 -10.44
CA VAL A 32 -0.32 3.19 -9.25
C VAL A 32 0.80 3.27 -8.21
N SER A 33 1.16 4.49 -7.83
CA SER A 33 2.22 4.76 -6.87
C SER A 33 1.87 5.96 -5.99
N GLY A 34 2.53 6.06 -4.83
CA GLY A 34 2.39 7.23 -3.96
C GLY A 34 1.13 7.22 -3.09
N LEU A 35 0.50 6.06 -2.92
CA LEU A 35 -0.51 5.86 -1.87
C LEU A 35 0.22 5.67 -0.55
N ALA A 36 0.00 6.57 0.42
CA ALA A 36 0.69 6.56 1.72
C ALA A 36 -0.20 6.85 2.95
N LEU A 37 0.46 6.69 4.11
CA LEU A 37 0.08 6.84 5.51
C LEU A 37 -1.25 6.21 5.93
N GLU A 38 -2.35 6.94 5.73
CA GLU A 38 -3.69 6.58 6.24
C GLU A 38 -4.66 6.24 5.12
N SER A 39 -4.26 6.52 3.87
CA SER A 39 -5.10 6.27 2.71
C SER A 39 -5.10 4.81 2.28
N LEU A 40 -4.03 4.06 2.58
CA LEU A 40 -3.90 2.66 2.20
C LEU A 40 -4.62 1.75 3.21
N THR A 41 -5.94 1.70 3.08
CA THR A 41 -6.85 0.78 3.79
C THR A 41 -7.30 -0.37 2.89
N ASP A 42 -7.95 -1.38 3.46
CA ASP A 42 -8.54 -2.48 2.70
C ASP A 42 -9.59 -1.99 1.69
N GLU A 43 -10.34 -0.93 2.02
CA GLU A 43 -11.32 -0.31 1.12
C GLU A 43 -10.63 0.31 -0.10
N VAL A 44 -9.54 1.04 0.11
CA VAL A 44 -8.74 1.61 -0.99
C VAL A 44 -8.11 0.50 -1.82
N MET A 45 -7.66 -0.58 -1.19
CA MET A 45 -7.15 -1.74 -1.91
C MET A 45 -8.22 -2.39 -2.80
N GLU A 46 -9.46 -2.52 -2.32
CA GLU A 46 -10.59 -3.00 -3.11
C GLU A 46 -10.85 -2.10 -4.33
N MET A 47 -10.69 -0.78 -4.18
CA MET A 47 -10.83 0.14 -5.32
C MET A 47 -9.70 -0.01 -6.35
N ILE A 48 -8.47 -0.24 -5.91
CA ILE A 48 -7.30 -0.42 -6.80
C ILE A 48 -7.49 -1.67 -7.65
N VAL A 49 -7.96 -2.78 -7.08
CA VAL A 49 -8.16 -4.02 -7.85
C VAL A 49 -9.24 -3.86 -8.93
N GLN A 50 -10.22 -2.98 -8.71
CA GLN A 50 -11.25 -2.65 -9.69
C GLN A 50 -10.76 -1.78 -10.86
N LEU A 51 -9.55 -1.20 -10.79
CA LEU A 51 -8.97 -0.46 -11.92
C LEU A 51 -8.61 -1.40 -13.10
N GLY A 52 -8.47 -2.70 -12.84
CA GLY A 52 -8.49 -3.78 -13.83
C GLY A 52 -7.33 -3.82 -14.84
N ASN A 53 -6.49 -2.78 -14.93
CA ASN A 53 -5.37 -2.67 -15.88
C ASN A 53 -4.02 -2.40 -15.20
N VAL A 54 -3.96 -2.43 -13.86
CA VAL A 54 -2.74 -2.14 -13.11
C VAL A 54 -1.70 -3.23 -13.33
N CYS A 55 -0.54 -2.82 -13.85
CA CYS A 55 0.65 -3.64 -14.08
C CYS A 55 1.74 -3.36 -13.05
N GLU A 56 1.75 -2.18 -12.45
CA GLU A 56 2.72 -1.76 -11.45
C GLU A 56 2.01 -1.14 -10.25
N LEU A 57 2.33 -1.63 -9.05
CA LEU A 57 1.74 -1.14 -7.81
C LEU A 57 2.83 -0.88 -6.77
N SER A 58 2.92 0.36 -6.28
CA SER A 58 3.79 0.74 -5.17
C SER A 58 2.95 1.25 -4.01
N LEU A 59 3.03 0.51 -2.89
CA LEU A 59 2.28 0.74 -1.66
C LEU A 59 3.23 1.29 -0.61
N THR A 60 3.03 2.54 -0.20
CA THR A 60 3.84 3.16 0.85
C THR A 60 3.03 3.21 2.14
N ARG A 61 3.67 3.00 3.30
CA ARG A 61 3.13 3.22 4.66
C ARG A 61 1.61 3.14 4.78
N GLY A 62 1.04 2.04 5.25
CA GLY A 62 -0.42 1.90 5.31
C GLY A 62 -0.93 1.09 6.48
N SER A 63 -2.23 1.16 6.71
CA SER A 63 -2.96 0.32 7.67
C SER A 63 -3.66 -0.84 6.97
N LEU A 64 -3.06 -1.36 5.89
CA LEU A 64 -3.54 -2.56 5.21
C LEU A 64 -3.61 -3.70 6.23
N THR A 65 -4.65 -4.53 6.18
CA THR A 65 -4.71 -5.75 6.99
C THR A 65 -4.37 -6.97 6.13
N ARG A 66 -4.38 -8.16 6.75
CA ARG A 66 -4.36 -9.43 6.00
C ARG A 66 -5.47 -9.51 4.95
N GLN A 67 -6.65 -8.98 5.22
CA GLN A 67 -7.76 -8.99 4.26
C GLN A 67 -7.44 -8.13 3.05
N GLY A 68 -6.90 -6.92 3.26
CA GLY A 68 -6.43 -6.06 2.17
C GLY A 68 -5.30 -6.70 1.39
N LEU A 69 -4.36 -7.37 2.06
CA LEU A 69 -3.26 -8.09 1.41
C LEU A 69 -3.77 -9.20 0.48
N ALA A 70 -4.78 -9.96 0.91
CA ALA A 70 -5.39 -11.02 0.10
C ALA A 70 -6.03 -10.49 -1.21
N GLN A 71 -6.45 -9.23 -1.24
CA GLN A 71 -7.01 -8.61 -2.45
C GLN A 71 -6.01 -8.52 -3.60
N LEU A 72 -4.70 -8.53 -3.32
CA LEU A 72 -3.67 -8.49 -4.36
C LEU A 72 -3.84 -9.59 -5.40
N ALA A 73 -4.37 -10.75 -5.01
CA ALA A 73 -4.65 -11.85 -5.92
C ALA A 73 -5.49 -11.44 -7.14
N HIS A 74 -6.39 -10.47 -6.99
CA HIS A 74 -7.24 -9.97 -8.07
C HIS A 74 -6.51 -9.11 -9.11
N LEU A 75 -5.26 -8.69 -8.83
CA LEU A 75 -4.41 -7.99 -9.81
C LEU A 75 -3.71 -8.97 -10.77
N SER A 76 -3.73 -10.26 -10.45
CA SER A 76 -3.33 -11.30 -11.38
C SER A 76 -4.32 -11.40 -12.55
N PRO A 77 -3.87 -11.61 -13.80
CA PRO A 77 -2.50 -11.87 -14.23
C PRO A 77 -1.74 -10.61 -14.69
N LYS A 78 -2.27 -9.41 -14.49
CA LYS A 78 -1.72 -8.20 -15.11
C LYS A 78 -0.57 -7.59 -14.33
N LEU A 79 -0.51 -7.79 -13.01
CA LEU A 79 0.53 -7.21 -12.18
C LEU A 79 1.90 -7.82 -12.48
N LEU A 80 2.84 -6.96 -12.86
CA LEU A 80 4.22 -7.28 -13.21
C LEU A 80 5.21 -6.79 -12.15
N ALA A 81 4.90 -5.71 -11.44
CA ALA A 81 5.74 -5.16 -10.38
C ALA A 81 4.92 -4.80 -9.15
N LEU A 82 5.42 -5.22 -7.98
CA LEU A 82 4.84 -4.91 -6.67
C LEU A 82 5.94 -4.43 -5.73
N GLU A 83 5.72 -3.28 -5.11
CA GLU A 83 6.63 -2.70 -4.13
C GLU A 83 5.86 -2.34 -2.85
N PHE A 84 6.40 -2.77 -1.71
CA PHE A 84 5.98 -2.31 -0.38
C PHE A 84 7.06 -1.42 0.22
N CYS A 85 6.74 -0.15 0.45
CA CYS A 85 7.63 0.86 1.02
C CYS A 85 7.18 1.21 2.43
N TYR A 86 7.85 0.66 3.46
CA TYR A 86 7.50 0.90 4.86
C TYR A 86 6.03 0.54 5.18
N ALA A 87 5.44 -0.36 4.39
CA ALA A 87 4.07 -0.83 4.52
C ALA A 87 4.11 -2.26 5.06
N GLU A 88 3.94 -2.38 6.37
CA GLU A 88 3.75 -3.66 7.06
C GLU A 88 2.28 -3.72 7.48
N PRO A 89 1.44 -4.60 6.89
CA PRO A 89 0.09 -4.82 7.35
C PRO A 89 0.12 -5.22 8.82
N ALA A 90 -0.77 -4.61 9.61
CA ALA A 90 -0.69 -4.64 11.07
C ALA A 90 -0.83 -6.06 11.68
N ASP A 91 -1.52 -6.97 10.97
CA ASP A 91 -1.87 -8.31 11.44
C ASP A 91 -1.46 -9.44 10.46
N ALA A 92 -0.64 -9.12 9.46
CA ALA A 92 -0.17 -10.10 8.48
C ALA A 92 1.07 -10.84 8.94
N THR A 93 1.07 -12.16 8.73
CA THR A 93 2.23 -13.04 8.91
C THR A 93 2.98 -13.21 7.59
N VAL A 94 4.21 -13.73 7.67
CA VAL A 94 5.01 -14.08 6.48
C VAL A 94 4.27 -15.04 5.55
N GLU A 95 3.46 -15.95 6.09
CA GLU A 95 2.67 -16.89 5.27
C GLU A 95 1.53 -16.21 4.52
N ASP A 96 0.91 -15.16 5.10
CA ASP A 96 -0.10 -14.37 4.40
C ASP A 96 0.48 -13.65 3.19
N TYR A 97 1.70 -13.13 3.32
CA TYR A 97 2.44 -12.56 2.19
C TYR A 97 2.80 -13.61 1.15
N LYS A 98 3.33 -14.76 1.56
CA LYS A 98 3.68 -15.83 0.61
C LYS A 98 2.46 -16.31 -0.18
N SER A 99 1.32 -16.48 0.49
CA SER A 99 0.06 -16.87 -0.14
C SER A 99 -0.42 -15.80 -1.13
N SER A 100 -0.52 -14.55 -0.67
CA SER A 100 -1.03 -13.44 -1.48
C SER A 100 -0.13 -13.15 -2.68
N ILE A 101 1.18 -13.06 -2.48
CA ILE A 101 2.16 -12.80 -3.54
C ILE A 101 2.29 -14.03 -4.45
N GLY A 102 2.22 -15.25 -3.90
CA GLY A 102 2.28 -16.48 -4.68
C GLY A 102 1.15 -16.64 -5.70
N SER A 103 0.02 -15.96 -5.50
CA SER A 103 -1.08 -15.89 -6.46
C SER A 103 -0.81 -14.98 -7.68
N LEU A 104 0.19 -14.10 -7.58
CA LEU A 104 0.59 -13.16 -8.63
C LEU A 104 1.50 -13.86 -9.64
N THR A 105 0.93 -14.70 -10.49
CA THR A 105 1.65 -15.63 -11.37
C THR A 105 2.53 -14.96 -12.43
N ASN A 106 2.30 -13.69 -12.75
CA ASN A 106 3.07 -12.92 -13.74
C ASN A 106 4.02 -11.89 -13.13
N LEU A 107 4.20 -11.90 -11.80
CA LEU A 107 5.05 -10.94 -11.12
C LEU A 107 6.51 -11.13 -11.54
N LYS A 108 7.10 -10.09 -12.13
CA LYS A 108 8.50 -10.05 -12.57
C LYS A 108 9.41 -9.38 -11.56
N SER A 109 8.85 -8.48 -10.75
CA SER A 109 9.60 -7.74 -9.74
C SER A 109 8.79 -7.62 -8.46
N PHE A 110 9.44 -7.96 -7.34
CA PHE A 110 8.90 -7.79 -6.00
C PHE A 110 9.95 -7.11 -5.13
N ARG A 111 9.58 -6.01 -4.46
CA ARG A 111 10.46 -5.33 -3.50
C ARG A 111 9.74 -5.06 -2.20
N PHE A 112 10.45 -5.29 -1.10
CA PHE A 112 9.98 -5.00 0.25
C PHE A 112 11.02 -4.13 0.97
N ILE A 113 10.70 -2.86 1.19
CA ILE A 113 11.56 -1.88 1.86
C ILE A 113 11.08 -1.71 3.29
N ARG A 114 11.89 -2.17 4.25
CA ARG A 114 11.60 -2.02 5.70
C ARG A 114 12.04 -0.65 6.20
N LYS A 115 11.38 -0.18 7.26
CA LYS A 115 11.83 1.01 8.00
C LYS A 115 13.03 0.59 8.83
N THR A 116 14.23 0.70 8.28
CA THR A 116 15.45 0.62 9.08
C THR A 116 15.51 1.90 9.90
N SER A 117 15.21 1.81 11.21
CA SER A 117 15.53 2.90 12.12
C SER A 117 17.05 3.01 12.19
N PRO A 118 17.67 4.18 11.88
CA PRO A 118 19.10 4.35 12.10
C PRO A 118 19.47 4.40 13.59
N TYR A 119 18.51 4.25 14.52
CA TYR A 119 18.71 4.48 15.95
C TYR A 119 18.92 3.23 16.82
N ASN A 120 18.89 2.01 16.28
CA ASN A 120 19.12 0.78 17.05
C ASN A 120 20.53 0.18 16.87
N ALA A 121 21.52 1.00 16.53
CA ALA A 121 22.93 0.62 16.60
C ALA A 121 23.48 0.89 18.01
N GLY A 122 22.97 0.19 19.04
CA GLY A 122 23.37 0.52 20.41
C GLY A 122 23.06 -0.43 21.55
N GLU A 123 22.31 -1.52 21.38
CA GLU A 123 22.05 -2.44 22.51
C GLU A 123 22.39 -3.89 22.14
N THR A 124 23.68 -4.18 22.26
CA THR A 124 24.17 -5.52 22.58
C THR A 124 24.44 -5.57 24.09
N THR A 125 23.67 -6.37 24.82
CA THR A 125 24.14 -7.02 26.06
C THR A 125 23.56 -8.41 26.14
#